data_AF-A0A956G958-F1
#
_entry.id   AF-A0A956G958-F1
#
_cell.length_a   1.000
_cell.length_b   1.000
_cell.length_c   1.000
_cell.angle_alpha   90.00
_cell.angle_beta   90.00
_cell.angle_gamma   90.00
#
_symmetry.space_group_name_H-M   'P 1'
#
loop_
_entity.id
_entity.type
_entity.pdbx_description
1 polymer ?
#
loop_
_entity_poly.entity_id
_entity_poly.type
_entity_poly.pdbx_seq_one_letter_code
_entity_poly.pdbx_strand_id
1 'polypeptide(L)'
;MRVFGLCVPLLALWLLPACGSGDLSRDTVTNLPAGDATGTARGGRYDLTVRTLSCSGQCPTFQVAIFTIRICEVGNVDNQTVDATQNDGELVVSGDAGLYVDAMRGGVWQDGRFDVGGYANEQGVDITARVEGTIAADGTISARARVYGSGTVSGTSVSCNGSYDITGARQ
;
A
#
# COMPACT_ATOMS: atom_id res chain seq x y z
N MET A 1 3.04 -67.41 -1.72
CA MET A 1 3.54 -66.82 -0.46
C MET A 1 3.23 -65.33 -0.47
N ARG A 2 2.59 -64.85 0.60
CA ARG A 2 2.25 -63.44 0.86
C ARG A 2 3.52 -62.62 1.12
N VAL A 3 3.56 -61.37 0.67
CA VAL A 3 3.73 -60.18 1.55
C VAL A 3 3.00 -59.00 0.89
N PHE A 4 1.95 -58.53 1.57
CA PHE A 4 1.29 -57.24 1.36
C PHE A 4 2.18 -56.16 2.02
N GLY A 5 2.58 -55.13 1.27
CA GLY A 5 3.30 -53.96 1.79
C GLY A 5 2.42 -52.73 1.64
N LEU A 6 2.02 -52.17 2.79
CA LEU A 6 0.98 -51.17 3.02
C LEU A 6 0.94 -49.96 2.07
N CYS A 7 -0.29 -49.68 1.63
CA CYS A 7 -0.81 -48.37 1.29
C CYS A 7 -0.79 -47.48 2.56
N VAL A 8 0.12 -46.51 2.61
CA VAL A 8 0.09 -45.41 3.60
C VAL A 8 -0.71 -44.27 2.97
N PRO A 9 -1.89 -43.91 3.50
CA PRO A 9 -2.68 -42.83 2.96
C PRO A 9 -2.22 -41.48 3.51
N LEU A 10 -2.37 -40.47 2.65
CA LEU A 10 -2.80 -39.10 2.98
C LEU A 10 -2.03 -38.36 4.07
N LEU A 11 -1.12 -37.47 3.64
CA LEU A 11 -1.11 -36.06 4.05
C LEU A 11 -0.06 -35.33 3.21
N ALA A 12 -0.37 -35.19 1.92
CA ALA A 12 0.26 -34.19 1.07
C ALA A 12 -0.23 -32.83 1.56
N LEU A 13 0.46 -32.27 2.56
CA LEU A 13 0.35 -30.87 2.93
C LEU A 13 1.01 -30.09 1.79
N TRP A 14 0.21 -29.79 0.77
CA TRP A 14 0.53 -28.80 -0.25
C TRP A 14 0.69 -27.45 0.43
N LEU A 15 1.89 -27.18 0.95
CA LEU A 15 2.39 -25.83 1.12
C LEU A 15 2.59 -25.26 -0.29
N LEU A 16 1.48 -24.86 -0.92
CA LEU A 16 1.52 -23.90 -1.99
C LEU A 16 2.23 -22.67 -1.40
N PRO A 17 3.36 -22.20 -1.96
CA PRO A 17 3.79 -20.85 -1.67
C PRO A 17 2.63 -19.97 -2.16
N ALA A 18 1.93 -19.33 -1.23
CA ALA A 18 1.05 -18.23 -1.54
C ALA A 18 1.92 -17.08 -2.06
N CYS A 19 2.36 -17.19 -3.32
CA CYS A 19 2.79 -16.07 -4.14
C CYS A 19 1.53 -15.27 -4.47
N GLY A 20 1.03 -14.54 -3.49
CA GLY A 20 -0.11 -13.66 -3.62
C GLY A 20 0.01 -12.64 -2.52
N SER A 21 0.25 -11.38 -2.92
CA SER A 21 -0.18 -10.11 -2.31
C SER A 21 -0.75 -10.08 -0.88
N GLY A 22 -0.29 -10.91 0.07
CA GLY A 22 -1.06 -11.27 1.26
C GLY A 22 -1.38 -10.10 2.18
N ASP A 23 -0.53 -9.10 2.18
CA ASP A 23 -0.68 -7.84 2.91
C ASP A 23 -1.22 -6.67 2.07
N LEU A 24 -1.31 -6.85 0.75
CA LEU A 24 -1.82 -5.90 -0.25
C LEU A 24 -3.09 -6.41 -0.94
N SER A 25 -3.75 -7.44 -0.40
CA SER A 25 -5.07 -7.83 -0.91
C SER A 25 -6.05 -6.67 -0.70
N ARG A 26 -7.03 -6.51 -1.59
CA ARG A 26 -8.06 -5.47 -1.46
C ARG A 26 -8.68 -5.50 -0.07
N ASP A 27 -9.12 -6.69 0.37
CA ASP A 27 -9.75 -6.85 1.68
C ASP A 27 -8.80 -6.45 2.82
N THR A 28 -7.51 -6.75 2.71
CA THR A 28 -6.52 -6.35 3.72
C THR A 28 -6.40 -4.83 3.80
N VAL A 29 -6.21 -4.14 2.67
CA VAL A 29 -5.92 -2.70 2.67
C VAL A 29 -7.15 -1.83 2.91
N THR A 30 -8.37 -2.35 2.69
CA THR A 30 -9.62 -1.61 2.96
C THR A 30 -10.22 -1.87 4.34
N ASN A 31 -9.72 -2.86 5.10
CA ASN A 31 -10.24 -3.23 6.41
C ASN A 31 -9.17 -3.19 7.51
N LEU A 32 -8.21 -2.25 7.41
CA LEU A 32 -7.22 -2.05 8.48
C LEU A 32 -7.90 -1.53 9.76
N PRO A 33 -7.48 -2.01 10.94
CA PRO A 33 -8.09 -1.62 12.21
C PRO A 33 -7.71 -0.19 12.60
N ALA A 34 -8.55 0.45 13.41
CA ALA A 34 -8.17 1.65 14.14
C ALA A 34 -7.09 1.33 15.18
N GLY A 35 -6.25 2.32 15.49
CA GLY A 35 -5.27 2.25 16.58
C GLY A 35 -5.86 2.69 17.93
N ASP A 36 -4.99 3.12 18.85
CA ASP A 36 -5.35 3.51 20.23
C ASP A 36 -5.02 4.97 20.58
N ALA A 37 -4.60 5.76 19.59
CA ALA A 37 -4.43 7.19 19.79
C ALA A 37 -5.79 7.84 20.13
N THR A 38 -5.74 8.93 20.89
CA THR A 38 -6.93 9.73 21.23
C THR A 38 -6.79 11.15 20.72
N GLY A 39 -7.90 11.78 20.38
CA GLY A 39 -7.96 13.15 19.87
C GLY A 39 -7.51 13.24 18.41
N THR A 40 -6.94 14.40 18.05
CA THR A 40 -6.64 14.78 16.65
C THR A 40 -5.19 15.21 16.44
N ALA A 41 -4.31 14.93 17.41
CA ALA A 41 -2.95 15.46 17.45
C ALA A 41 -2.06 15.02 16.27
N ARG A 42 -2.42 13.95 15.56
CA ARG A 42 -1.76 13.40 14.36
C ARG A 42 -2.44 13.78 13.04
N GLY A 43 -3.57 14.50 13.09
CA GLY A 43 -4.19 15.08 11.90
C GLY A 43 -3.53 16.40 11.47
N GLY A 44 -3.75 16.81 10.23
CA GLY A 44 -3.22 18.03 9.65
C GLY A 44 -2.88 17.88 8.17
N ARG A 45 -2.40 18.97 7.57
CA ARG A 45 -1.87 18.98 6.20
C ARG A 45 -0.37 18.70 6.24
N TYR A 46 0.11 17.81 5.38
CA TYR A 46 1.50 17.35 5.35
C TYR A 46 2.10 17.54 3.97
N ASP A 47 3.32 18.08 3.94
CA ASP A 47 4.16 18.05 2.76
C ASP A 47 5.07 16.83 2.85
N LEU A 48 4.92 15.94 1.86
CA LEU A 48 5.59 14.66 1.77
C LEU A 48 6.56 14.66 0.59
N THR A 49 7.70 14.03 0.78
CA THR A 49 8.64 13.61 -0.25
C THR A 49 8.58 12.09 -0.33
N VAL A 50 8.16 11.59 -1.49
CA VAL A 50 8.02 10.17 -1.80
C VAL A 50 9.15 9.77 -2.75
N ARG A 51 9.97 8.81 -2.33
CA ARG A 51 11.06 8.27 -3.14
C ARG A 51 10.76 6.83 -3.54
N THR A 52 10.80 6.54 -4.83
CA THR A 52 10.67 5.16 -5.33
C THR A 52 11.93 4.37 -5.03
N LEU A 53 11.83 3.30 -4.24
CA LEU A 53 12.95 2.47 -3.81
C LEU A 53 13.18 1.27 -4.72
N SER A 54 12.12 0.56 -5.08
CA SER A 54 12.23 -0.63 -5.91
C SER A 54 10.93 -0.91 -6.64
N CYS A 55 11.04 -1.65 -7.74
CA CYS A 55 9.92 -2.14 -8.50
C CYS A 55 10.18 -3.56 -8.97
N SER A 56 9.11 -4.35 -9.09
CA SER A 56 9.19 -5.70 -9.62
C SER A 56 7.92 -6.12 -10.34
N GLY A 57 8.08 -7.06 -11.28
CA GLY A 57 6.99 -7.57 -12.11
C GLY A 57 6.83 -6.80 -13.42
N GLN A 58 5.62 -6.84 -13.97
CA GLN A 58 5.26 -6.16 -15.20
C GLN A 58 4.72 -4.78 -14.84
N CYS A 59 5.61 -3.79 -14.90
CA CYS A 59 5.35 -2.37 -14.62
C CYS A 59 5.42 -1.53 -15.91
N PRO A 60 4.52 -1.75 -16.88
CA PRO A 60 4.43 -0.91 -18.06
C PRO A 60 4.12 0.55 -17.69
N THR A 61 4.74 1.48 -18.40
CA THR A 61 4.38 2.89 -18.35
C THR A 61 3.11 3.10 -19.18
N PHE A 62 2.10 3.73 -18.58
CA PHE A 62 0.85 4.02 -19.28
C PHE A 62 0.67 5.51 -19.49
N GLN A 63 0.19 5.87 -20.67
CA GLN A 63 -0.26 7.22 -20.95
C GLN A 63 -1.78 7.24 -20.87
N VAL A 64 -2.29 7.92 -19.86
CA VAL A 64 -3.73 8.09 -19.63
C VAL A 64 -4.08 9.54 -19.96
N ALA A 65 -4.72 9.73 -21.12
CA ALA A 65 -4.99 11.05 -21.70
C ALA A 65 -3.71 11.90 -21.81
N ILE A 66 -3.60 12.98 -21.02
CA ILE A 66 -2.43 13.88 -21.01
C ILE A 66 -1.37 13.52 -19.96
N PHE A 67 -1.63 12.52 -19.10
CA PHE A 67 -0.73 12.13 -18.01
C PHE A 67 0.00 10.82 -18.32
N THR A 68 1.24 10.70 -17.86
CA THR A 68 2.00 9.44 -17.90
C THR A 68 2.10 8.89 -16.48
N ILE A 69 1.48 7.73 -16.24
CA ILE A 69 1.57 7.02 -14.96
C ILE A 69 2.83 6.17 -14.98
N ARG A 70 3.84 6.60 -14.23
CA ARG A 70 5.08 5.85 -13.97
C ARG A 70 5.07 5.37 -12.53
N ILE A 71 4.41 4.24 -12.30
CA ILE A 71 4.44 3.56 -11.00
C ILE A 71 5.90 3.24 -10.61
N CYS A 72 6.77 3.04 -11.62
CA CYS A 72 8.10 2.50 -11.45
C CYS A 72 9.18 3.27 -12.17
N GLU A 73 9.61 4.36 -11.54
CA GLU A 73 10.86 5.05 -11.86
C GLU A 73 11.74 5.06 -10.60
N VAL A 74 12.55 4.00 -10.43
CA VAL A 74 13.38 3.84 -9.23
C VAL A 74 14.35 5.02 -9.09
N GLY A 75 14.39 5.60 -7.90
CA GLY A 75 15.15 6.81 -7.62
C GLY A 75 14.41 8.11 -7.90
N ASN A 76 13.24 8.07 -8.56
CA ASN A 76 12.39 9.24 -8.70
C ASN A 76 11.93 9.74 -7.32
N VAL A 77 11.82 11.07 -7.21
CA VAL A 77 11.41 11.77 -6.01
C VAL A 77 10.23 12.67 -6.38
N ASP A 78 9.08 12.40 -5.78
CA ASP A 78 7.85 13.16 -5.98
C ASP A 78 7.51 13.89 -4.69
N ASN A 79 7.16 15.18 -4.79
CA ASN A 79 6.66 15.95 -3.66
C ASN A 79 5.15 16.02 -3.74
N GLN A 80 4.48 15.80 -2.62
CA GLN A 80 3.03 15.71 -2.54
C GLN A 80 2.54 16.38 -1.28
N THR A 81 1.35 16.98 -1.36
CA THR A 81 0.65 17.48 -0.18
C THR A 81 -0.56 16.59 0.07
N VAL A 82 -0.71 16.14 1.32
CA VAL A 82 -1.84 15.32 1.75
C VAL A 82 -2.51 15.92 2.96
N ASP A 83 -3.80 15.68 3.10
CA ASP A 83 -4.58 15.99 4.28
C ASP A 83 -4.82 14.69 5.07
N ALA A 84 -4.36 14.67 6.31
CA ALA A 84 -4.60 13.60 7.26
C ALA A 84 -5.67 14.03 8.26
N THR A 85 -6.78 13.32 8.30
CA THR A 85 -7.84 13.49 9.30
C THR A 85 -7.73 12.37 10.32
N GLN A 86 -7.46 12.72 11.57
CA GLN A 86 -7.50 11.78 12.69
C GLN A 86 -8.81 11.95 13.45
N ASN A 87 -9.44 10.82 13.79
CA ASN A 87 -10.51 10.74 14.78
C ASN A 87 -10.20 9.62 15.76
N ASP A 88 -9.60 9.98 16.90
CA ASP A 88 -9.02 9.03 17.85
C ASP A 88 -8.07 8.04 17.14
N GLY A 89 -8.35 6.75 17.22
CA GLY A 89 -7.52 5.70 16.63
C GLY A 89 -7.63 5.60 15.12
N GLU A 90 -8.64 6.23 14.48
CA GLU A 90 -8.80 6.22 13.03
C GLU A 90 -7.95 7.32 12.38
N LEU A 91 -7.24 6.96 11.30
CA LEU A 91 -6.52 7.88 10.43
C LEU A 91 -7.02 7.74 8.99
N VAL A 92 -7.43 8.86 8.40
CA VAL A 92 -7.81 8.97 6.99
C VAL A 92 -6.82 9.89 6.31
N VAL A 93 -6.16 9.42 5.25
CA VAL A 93 -5.23 10.23 4.45
C VAL A 93 -5.81 10.38 3.05
N SER A 94 -6.02 11.62 2.63
CA SER A 94 -6.46 11.98 1.28
C SER A 94 -5.46 12.96 0.67
N GLY A 95 -5.25 12.92 -0.64
CA GLY A 95 -4.34 13.83 -1.32
C GLY A 95 -4.81 14.14 -2.73
N ASP A 96 -4.38 15.28 -3.26
CA ASP A 96 -4.92 15.82 -4.51
C ASP A 96 -4.53 15.01 -5.77
N ALA A 97 -3.52 14.12 -5.73
CA ALA A 97 -3.14 13.28 -6.89
C ALA A 97 -2.11 12.15 -6.61
N GLY A 98 -1.82 11.83 -5.33
CA GLY A 98 -0.46 11.42 -4.99
C GLY A 98 -0.10 9.93 -4.96
N LEU A 99 -0.96 9.09 -4.39
CA LEU A 99 -0.58 7.72 -4.03
C LEU A 99 -1.37 6.65 -4.80
N TYR A 100 -1.83 7.01 -6.00
CA TYR A 100 -2.59 6.14 -6.90
C TYR A 100 -3.93 5.62 -6.33
N VAL A 101 -4.36 6.14 -5.17
CA VAL A 101 -5.65 5.84 -4.53
C VAL A 101 -6.25 7.13 -3.95
N ASP A 102 -7.57 7.28 -4.05
CA ASP A 102 -8.28 8.51 -3.67
C ASP A 102 -8.19 8.83 -2.18
N ALA A 103 -8.24 7.79 -1.35
CA ALA A 103 -8.09 7.90 0.09
C ALA A 103 -7.53 6.60 0.68
N MET A 104 -6.74 6.74 1.74
CA MET A 104 -6.27 5.64 2.57
C MET A 104 -6.89 5.75 3.96
N ARG A 105 -7.20 4.61 4.56
CA ARG A 105 -7.78 4.52 5.90
C ARG A 105 -7.08 3.46 6.73
N GLY A 106 -7.04 3.67 8.04
CA GLY A 106 -6.53 2.69 8.98
C GLY A 106 -6.32 3.29 10.37
N GLY A 107 -5.26 2.85 11.03
CA GLY A 107 -5.03 3.10 12.44
C GLY A 107 -3.86 4.02 12.73
N VAL A 108 -3.96 4.77 13.83
CA VAL A 108 -2.83 5.48 14.45
C VAL A 108 -2.79 5.21 15.96
N TRP A 109 -1.60 4.93 16.47
CA TRP A 109 -1.34 4.56 17.86
C TRP A 109 -0.77 5.72 18.68
N GLN A 110 -0.85 5.64 20.00
CA GLN A 110 -0.40 6.70 20.92
C GLN A 110 1.08 7.07 20.73
N ASP A 111 1.91 6.09 20.40
CA ASP A 111 3.34 6.27 20.11
C ASP A 111 3.60 6.97 18.77
N GLY A 112 2.56 7.26 17.99
CA GLY A 112 2.63 7.91 16.69
C GLY A 112 2.80 6.94 15.53
N ARG A 113 2.92 5.63 15.77
CA ARG A 113 2.88 4.63 14.69
C ARG A 113 1.54 4.73 13.96
N PHE A 114 1.53 4.48 12.65
CA PHE A 114 0.31 4.37 11.86
C PHE A 114 0.42 3.29 10.79
N ASP A 115 -0.73 2.83 10.33
CA ASP A 115 -0.90 1.83 9.27
C ASP A 115 -2.19 2.15 8.53
N VAL A 116 -2.07 2.58 7.28
CA VAL A 116 -3.20 2.97 6.43
C VAL A 116 -3.11 2.28 5.08
N GLY A 117 -4.27 2.01 4.49
CA GLY A 117 -4.37 1.27 3.25
C GLY A 117 -5.48 1.83 2.37
N GLY A 118 -5.34 1.64 1.07
CA GLY A 118 -6.29 2.14 0.09
C GLY A 118 -6.36 1.23 -1.13
N TYR A 119 -7.48 1.34 -1.82
CA TYR A 119 -7.75 0.64 -3.07
C TYR A 119 -8.34 1.61 -4.08
N ALA A 120 -7.92 1.49 -5.33
CA ALA A 120 -8.52 2.15 -6.47
C ALA A 120 -8.61 1.17 -7.65
N ASN A 121 -9.54 1.46 -8.56
CA ASN A 121 -9.58 0.80 -9.86
C ASN A 121 -9.48 1.87 -10.95
N GLU A 122 -8.40 1.82 -11.70
CA GLU A 122 -8.12 2.77 -12.78
C GLU A 122 -8.06 2.00 -14.10
N GLN A 123 -9.08 2.19 -14.94
CA GLN A 123 -9.12 1.67 -16.31
C GLN A 123 -8.84 0.15 -16.42
N GLY A 124 -9.36 -0.64 -15.47
CA GLY A 124 -9.16 -2.08 -15.45
C GLY A 124 -7.86 -2.54 -14.78
N VAL A 125 -7.16 -1.64 -14.09
CA VAL A 125 -6.08 -1.96 -13.15
C VAL A 125 -6.57 -1.74 -11.74
N ASP A 126 -6.58 -2.81 -10.97
CA ASP A 126 -6.73 -2.77 -9.52
C ASP A 126 -5.41 -2.30 -8.89
N ILE A 127 -5.48 -1.23 -8.12
CA ILE A 127 -4.34 -0.67 -7.39
C ILE A 127 -4.65 -0.78 -5.91
N THR A 128 -3.73 -1.39 -5.18
CA THR A 128 -3.77 -1.49 -3.72
C THR A 128 -2.52 -0.85 -3.16
N ALA A 129 -2.68 -0.10 -2.08
CA ALA A 129 -1.58 0.58 -1.41
C ALA A 129 -1.68 0.35 0.09
N ARG A 130 -0.53 0.22 0.75
CA ARG A 130 -0.42 0.24 2.20
C ARG A 130 0.79 1.07 2.63
N VAL A 131 0.59 1.90 3.63
CA VAL A 131 1.59 2.81 4.17
C VAL A 131 1.69 2.60 5.67
N GLU A 132 2.90 2.30 6.12
CA GLU A 132 3.23 2.09 7.53
C GLU A 132 4.35 3.03 7.93
N GLY A 133 4.23 3.67 9.08
CA GLY A 133 5.23 4.62 9.52
C GLY A 133 4.95 5.21 10.89
N THR A 134 5.55 6.37 11.13
CA THR A 134 5.41 7.14 12.37
C THR A 134 5.16 8.61 12.08
N ILE A 135 4.23 9.22 12.81
CA ILE A 135 4.00 10.65 12.91
C ILE A 135 4.48 11.10 14.29
N ALA A 136 5.61 11.81 14.33
CA ALA A 136 6.17 12.34 15.56
C ALA A 136 5.31 13.47 16.15
N ALA A 137 5.57 13.83 17.41
CA ALA A 137 4.81 14.86 18.11
C ALA A 137 4.93 16.27 17.50
N ASP A 138 6.05 16.54 16.82
CA ASP A 138 6.29 17.79 16.09
C ASP A 138 5.68 17.79 14.67
N GLY A 139 4.99 16.70 14.28
CA GLY A 139 4.40 16.56 12.95
C GLY A 139 5.37 16.04 11.88
N THR A 140 6.57 15.60 12.24
CA THR A 140 7.47 14.91 11.29
C THR A 140 6.93 13.53 10.93
N ILE A 141 6.97 13.15 9.65
CA ILE A 141 6.59 11.84 9.14
C ILE A 141 7.80 11.09 8.61
N SER A 142 7.87 9.80 8.94
CA SER A 142 8.71 8.81 8.27
C SER A 142 7.90 7.54 8.08
N ALA A 143 7.81 7.05 6.84
CA ALA A 143 6.98 5.92 6.49
C ALA A 143 7.50 5.17 5.27
N ARG A 144 6.96 3.98 5.05
CA ARG A 144 7.15 3.20 3.83
C ARG A 144 5.81 2.88 3.21
N ALA A 145 5.72 3.06 1.90
CA ALA A 145 4.57 2.62 1.13
C ALA A 145 4.92 1.39 0.29
N ARG A 146 3.94 0.51 0.14
CA ARG A 146 3.96 -0.60 -0.80
C ARG A 146 2.71 -0.52 -1.65
N VAL A 147 2.88 -0.70 -2.95
CA VAL A 147 1.79 -0.64 -3.93
C VAL A 147 1.83 -1.90 -4.77
N TYR A 148 0.65 -2.47 -5.02
CA TYR A 148 0.47 -3.53 -6.00
C TYR A 148 -0.62 -3.13 -7.00
N GLY A 149 -0.24 -3.11 -8.27
CA GLY A 149 -1.12 -2.90 -9.41
C GLY A 149 -1.30 -4.21 -10.18
N SER A 150 -2.54 -4.62 -10.43
CA SER A 150 -2.85 -5.81 -11.24
C SER A 150 -4.03 -5.57 -12.18
N GLY A 151 -3.94 -6.06 -13.41
CA GLY A 151 -5.04 -5.94 -14.35
C GLY A 151 -4.60 -6.05 -15.79
N THR A 152 -5.36 -5.47 -16.70
CA THR A 152 -5.02 -5.41 -18.12
C THR A 152 -5.35 -4.03 -18.68
N VAL A 153 -4.39 -3.40 -19.35
CA VAL A 153 -4.57 -2.13 -20.05
C VAL A 153 -4.26 -2.33 -21.52
N SER A 154 -5.23 -2.07 -22.40
CA SER A 154 -5.06 -2.18 -23.86
C SER A 154 -4.45 -3.52 -24.31
N GLY A 155 -4.85 -4.63 -23.65
CA GLY A 155 -4.35 -5.98 -23.93
C GLY A 155 -2.98 -6.32 -23.31
N THR A 156 -2.35 -5.39 -22.60
CA THR A 156 -1.11 -5.62 -21.85
C THR A 156 -1.42 -5.94 -20.39
N SER A 157 -0.96 -7.08 -19.87
CA SER A 157 -1.13 -7.39 -18.46
C SER A 157 -0.27 -6.49 -17.57
N VAL A 158 -0.84 -6.12 -16.43
CA VAL A 158 -0.19 -5.40 -15.35
C VAL A 158 -0.08 -6.34 -14.17
N SER A 159 1.11 -6.43 -13.60
CA SER A 159 1.35 -7.06 -12.31
C SER A 159 2.60 -6.43 -11.75
N CYS A 160 2.43 -5.25 -11.17
CA CYS A 160 3.50 -4.36 -10.77
C CYS A 160 3.51 -4.19 -9.25
N ASN A 161 4.66 -4.43 -8.63
CA ASN A 161 4.90 -4.08 -7.24
C ASN A 161 5.84 -2.87 -7.19
N GLY A 162 5.51 -1.89 -6.36
CA GLY A 162 6.35 -0.74 -6.05
C GLY A 162 6.57 -0.61 -4.54
N SER A 163 7.76 -0.17 -4.14
CA SER A 163 8.02 0.25 -2.76
C SER A 163 8.61 1.66 -2.72
N TYR A 164 8.22 2.42 -1.70
CA TYR A 164 8.55 3.82 -1.58
C TYR A 164 8.95 4.16 -0.15
N ASP A 165 9.89 5.09 -0.03
CA ASP A 165 10.22 5.78 1.21
C ASP A 165 9.46 7.10 1.24
N ILE A 166 8.85 7.42 2.38
CA ILE A 166 8.07 8.64 2.56
C ILE A 166 8.64 9.38 3.75
N THR A 167 8.96 10.65 3.54
CA THR A 167 9.36 11.58 4.60
C THR A 167 8.57 12.87 4.45
N GLY A 168 8.39 13.62 5.52
CA GLY A 168 7.68 14.89 5.42
C GLY A 168 7.45 15.55 6.76
N ALA A 169 6.73 16.66 6.73
CA ALA A 169 6.37 17.42 7.91
C ALA A 169 4.98 18.03 7.76
N ARG A 170 4.34 18.28 8.91
CA ARG A 170 3.10 19.06 8.98
C ARG A 170 3.36 20.53 8.64
N GLN A 171 2.42 21.15 7.92
CA GLN A 171 2.38 22.58 7.65
C GLN A 171 2.02 23.41 8.90
#